data_AF-A0A284S992-F1
#
_entry.id   AF-A0A284S992-F1
#
_cell.length_a   1.000
_cell.length_b   1.000
_cell.length_c   1.000
_cell.angle_alpha   90.00
_cell.angle_beta   90.00
_cell.angle_gamma   90.00
#
_symmetry.space_group_name_H-M   'P 1'
#
loop_
_entity.id
_entity.type
_entity.pdbx_description
1 polymer ?
#
loop_
_entity_poly.entity_id
_entity_poly.type
_entity_poly.pdbx_seq_one_letter_code
_entity_poly.pdbx_strand_id
1 'polypeptide(L)'
;MLLSWEKREFLSPYLPEYHRVKAVAKQTPRLFAQFQSRLWLIWSKRWVPELWAPDPEDADAVRHWNRCCQRDLLVIIRTLALWEPFYAEGRKKKEAGPAELRSIRIREASAQPSGTRRSDRVPKPTKRPDGTS
;
A
#
# COMPACT_ATOMS: atom_id res chain seq x y z
N MET A 1 -8.57 4.71 -7.22
CA MET A 1 -9.29 5.43 -6.15
C MET A 1 -8.29 5.79 -5.05
N LEU A 2 -8.09 7.07 -4.78
CA LEU A 2 -7.45 7.51 -3.55
C LEU A 2 -8.49 7.40 -2.45
N LEU A 3 -8.25 6.54 -1.46
CA LEU A 3 -9.11 6.41 -0.31
C LEU A 3 -9.01 7.68 0.55
N SER A 4 -10.14 8.21 1.03
CA SER A 4 -10.09 9.35 1.96
C SER A 4 -9.33 8.97 3.24
N TRP A 5 -8.75 9.98 3.91
CA TRP A 5 -8.02 9.77 5.16
C TRP A 5 -8.90 9.11 6.22
N GLU A 6 -10.15 9.53 6.36
CA GLU A 6 -11.10 8.94 7.31
C GLU A 6 -11.38 7.46 7.05
N LYS A 7 -11.61 7.09 5.78
CA LYS A 7 -11.83 5.69 5.38
C LYS A 7 -10.59 4.83 5.66
N ARG A 8 -9.40 5.42 5.55
CA ARG A 8 -8.14 4.75 5.89
C ARG A 8 -7.98 4.56 7.40
N GLU A 9 -8.23 5.58 8.20
CA GLU A 9 -8.19 5.48 9.66
C GLU A 9 -9.20 4.45 10.14
N PHE A 10 -10.40 4.44 9.57
CA PHE A 10 -11.42 3.45 9.85
C PHE A 10 -10.93 2.01 9.58
N LEU A 11 -10.23 1.77 8.46
CA LEU A 11 -9.76 0.43 8.09
C LEU A 11 -8.49 -0.01 8.80
N SER A 12 -7.70 0.93 9.36
CA SER A 12 -6.39 0.65 9.95
C SER A 12 -6.43 -0.39 11.09
N PRO A 13 -7.39 -0.35 12.03
CA PRO A 13 -7.50 -1.35 13.09
C PRO A 13 -7.74 -2.78 12.60
N TYR A 14 -8.28 -2.95 11.38
CA TYR A 14 -8.61 -4.26 10.83
C TYR A 14 -7.46 -4.90 10.04
N LEU A 15 -6.37 -4.17 9.78
CA LEU A 15 -5.21 -4.68 9.03
C LEU A 15 -4.53 -5.88 9.71
N PRO A 16 -4.28 -5.89 11.04
CA PRO A 16 -3.68 -7.05 11.70
C PRO A 16 -4.54 -8.31 11.61
N GLU A 17 -5.88 -8.16 11.68
CA GLU A 17 -6.79 -9.29 11.49
C GLU A 17 -6.79 -9.74 10.04
N TYR A 18 -6.85 -8.81 9.07
CA TYR A 18 -6.72 -9.10 7.65
C TYR A 18 -5.48 -9.95 7.34
N HIS A 19 -4.29 -9.56 7.84
CA HIS A 19 -3.06 -10.32 7.63
C HIS A 19 -3.15 -11.73 8.20
N ARG A 20 -3.66 -11.88 9.43
CA ARG A 20 -3.84 -13.18 10.08
C ARG A 20 -4.77 -14.10 9.28
N VAL A 21 -5.96 -13.62 8.91
CA VAL A 21 -6.93 -14.44 8.15
C VAL A 21 -6.46 -14.70 6.73
N LYS A 22 -5.72 -13.76 6.12
CA LYS A 22 -5.21 -13.92 4.76
C LYS A 22 -4.12 -14.99 4.68
N ALA A 23 -3.26 -15.09 5.70
CA ALA A 23 -2.20 -16.09 5.78
C ALA A 23 -2.75 -17.53 5.75
N VAL A 24 -3.88 -17.77 6.42
CA VAL A 24 -4.52 -19.09 6.50
C VAL A 24 -5.66 -19.30 5.49
N ALA A 25 -5.95 -18.31 4.65
CA ALA A 25 -7.14 -18.34 3.78
C ALA A 25 -7.19 -19.54 2.82
N LYS A 26 -6.03 -20.09 2.41
CA LYS A 26 -5.96 -21.30 1.58
C LYS A 26 -6.41 -22.56 2.34
N GLN A 27 -6.13 -22.63 3.63
CA GLN A 27 -6.44 -23.78 4.48
C GLN A 27 -7.83 -23.66 5.10
N THR A 28 -8.24 -22.42 5.43
CA THR A 28 -9.47 -22.14 6.16
C THR A 28 -10.25 -21.00 5.48
N PRO A 29 -10.80 -21.21 4.27
CA PRO A 29 -11.45 -20.15 3.49
C PRO A 29 -12.64 -19.51 4.21
N ARG A 30 -13.31 -20.27 5.09
CA ARG A 30 -14.43 -19.79 5.91
C ARG A 30 -14.06 -18.61 6.82
N LEU A 31 -12.86 -18.61 7.40
CA LEU A 31 -12.41 -17.51 8.27
C LEU A 31 -12.25 -16.21 7.48
N PHE A 32 -11.70 -16.31 6.27
CA PHE A 32 -11.55 -15.17 5.39
C PHE A 32 -12.91 -14.62 4.93
N ALA A 33 -13.85 -15.51 4.57
CA ALA A 33 -15.22 -15.11 4.22
C ALA A 33 -15.93 -14.42 5.39
N GLN A 34 -15.82 -14.97 6.61
CA GLN A 34 -16.40 -14.34 7.81
C GLN A 34 -15.82 -12.97 8.09
N PHE A 35 -14.49 -12.81 7.96
CA PHE A 35 -13.84 -11.50 8.06
C PHE A 35 -14.40 -10.52 7.03
N GLN A 36 -14.50 -10.93 5.75
CA GLN A 36 -15.05 -10.08 4.69
C GLN A 36 -16.50 -9.65 4.97
N SER A 37 -17.37 -10.59 5.38
CA SER A 37 -18.76 -10.27 5.70
C SER A 37 -18.89 -9.33 6.90
N ARG A 38 -18.09 -9.54 7.95
CA ARG A 38 -18.07 -8.66 9.14
C ARG A 38 -17.57 -7.26 8.79
N LEU A 39 -16.45 -7.17 8.07
CA LEU A 39 -15.90 -5.89 7.65
C LEU A 39 -16.87 -5.14 6.76
N TRP A 40 -17.53 -5.83 5.82
CA TRP A 40 -18.57 -5.24 4.99
C TRP A 40 -19.73 -4.68 5.81
N LEU A 41 -20.24 -5.44 6.78
CA LEU A 41 -21.36 -5.00 7.62
C LEU A 41 -21.04 -3.70 8.40
N ILE A 42 -19.82 -3.59 8.92
CA ILE A 42 -19.40 -2.40 9.67
C ILE A 42 -19.15 -1.23 8.71
N TRP A 43 -18.50 -1.50 7.57
CA TRP A 43 -18.25 -0.51 6.53
C TRP A 43 -19.54 0.07 5.96
N SER A 44 -20.48 -0.80 5.57
CA SER A 44 -21.74 -0.38 4.97
C SER A 44 -22.52 0.47 5.95
N LYS A 45 -22.68 0.05 7.21
CA LYS A 45 -23.37 0.84 8.25
C LYS A 45 -22.84 2.26 8.41
N ARG A 46 -21.52 2.45 8.32
CA ARG A 46 -20.90 3.77 8.46
C ARG A 46 -21.06 4.64 7.21
N TRP A 47 -21.07 4.02 6.04
CA TRP A 47 -21.04 4.73 4.75
C TRP A 47 -22.32 4.58 3.93
N VAL A 48 -23.42 4.04 4.49
CA VAL A 48 -24.70 3.84 3.79
C VAL A 48 -25.10 5.07 2.96
N PRO A 49 -25.06 6.31 3.49
CA PRO A 49 -25.49 7.48 2.72
C PRO A 49 -24.63 7.75 1.48
N GLU A 50 -23.36 7.34 1.49
CA GLU A 50 -22.43 7.54 0.39
C GLU A 50 -22.44 6.41 -0.64
N LEU A 51 -23.05 5.25 -0.32
CA LEU A 51 -22.93 4.06 -1.16
C LEU A 51 -23.98 3.99 -2.28
N TRP A 52 -24.93 4.93 -2.35
CA TRP A 52 -25.94 5.07 -3.43
C TRP A 52 -26.56 3.71 -3.80
N ALA A 53 -27.28 3.12 -2.84
CA ALA A 53 -27.88 1.81 -3.01
C ALA A 53 -28.94 1.83 -4.13
N PRO A 54 -29.08 0.73 -4.89
CA PRO A 54 -30.17 0.57 -5.85
C PRO A 54 -31.53 0.47 -5.14
N ASP A 55 -32.61 0.50 -5.92
CA ASP A 55 -33.97 0.32 -5.42
C ASP A 55 -34.06 -0.99 -4.59
N PRO A 56 -34.51 -0.93 -3.33
CA PRO A 56 -34.65 -2.12 -2.49
C PRO A 56 -35.63 -3.16 -3.04
N GLU A 57 -36.58 -2.77 -3.90
CA GLU A 57 -37.54 -3.70 -4.53
C GLU A 57 -36.89 -4.54 -5.65
N ASP A 58 -35.75 -4.11 -6.20
CA ASP A 58 -34.96 -4.90 -7.15
C ASP A 58 -33.93 -5.76 -6.42
N ALA A 59 -34.36 -6.96 -6.02
CA ALA A 59 -33.53 -7.91 -5.29
C ALA A 59 -32.26 -8.33 -6.07
N ASP A 60 -32.28 -8.34 -7.41
CA ASP A 60 -31.12 -8.70 -8.22
C ASP A 60 -30.10 -7.57 -8.28
N ALA A 61 -30.56 -6.33 -8.48
CA ALA A 61 -29.71 -5.14 -8.43
C ALA A 61 -29.06 -4.99 -7.05
N VAL A 62 -29.81 -5.17 -5.95
CA VAL A 62 -29.29 -5.14 -4.58
C VAL A 62 -28.22 -6.20 -4.36
N ARG A 63 -28.44 -7.45 -4.84
CA ARG A 63 -27.44 -8.52 -4.73
C ARG A 63 -26.17 -8.20 -5.51
N HIS A 64 -26.31 -7.70 -6.75
CA HIS A 64 -25.18 -7.36 -7.59
C HIS A 64 -24.37 -6.20 -7.00
N TRP A 65 -25.03 -5.13 -6.60
CA TRP A 65 -24.41 -3.96 -5.96
C TRP A 65 -23.63 -4.35 -4.71
N ASN A 66 -24.24 -5.14 -3.81
CA ASN A 66 -23.56 -5.62 -2.60
C ASN A 66 -22.28 -6.41 -2.94
N ARG A 67 -22.33 -7.27 -3.96
CA ARG A 67 -21.16 -8.04 -4.40
C ARG A 67 -20.06 -7.13 -4.93
N CYS A 68 -20.41 -6.12 -5.72
CA CYS A 68 -19.47 -5.13 -6.24
C CYS A 68 -18.81 -4.34 -5.10
N CYS A 69 -19.59 -3.79 -4.17
CA CYS A 69 -19.05 -3.03 -3.06
C CYS A 69 -18.16 -3.87 -2.12
N GLN A 70 -18.54 -5.12 -1.85
CA GLN A 70 -17.69 -6.04 -1.07
C GLN A 70 -16.35 -6.32 -1.76
N ARG A 71 -16.36 -6.49 -3.10
CA ARG A 71 -15.15 -6.67 -3.89
C ARG A 71 -14.26 -5.43 -3.83
N ASP A 72 -14.84 -4.24 -3.94
CA ASP A 72 -14.08 -2.99 -3.91
C ASP A 72 -13.47 -2.75 -2.53
N LEU A 73 -14.23 -3.00 -1.45
CA LEU A 73 -13.73 -2.95 -0.08
C LEU A 73 -12.55 -3.92 0.12
N LEU A 74 -12.61 -5.11 -0.46
CA LEU A 74 -11.51 -6.06 -0.42
C LEU A 74 -10.25 -5.53 -1.13
N VAL A 75 -10.42 -4.90 -2.28
CA VAL A 75 -9.30 -4.28 -3.03
C VAL A 75 -8.69 -3.15 -2.20
N ILE A 76 -9.52 -2.34 -1.55
CA ILE A 76 -9.08 -1.24 -0.69
C ILE A 76 -8.25 -1.78 0.49
N ILE A 77 -8.78 -2.73 1.27
CA ILE A 77 -8.05 -3.23 2.45
C ILE A 77 -6.76 -3.96 2.06
N ARG A 78 -6.76 -4.70 0.93
CA ARG A 78 -5.54 -5.31 0.38
C ARG A 78 -4.50 -4.26 0.03
N THR A 79 -4.93 -3.16 -0.59
CA THR A 79 -4.04 -2.06 -0.98
C THR A 79 -3.47 -1.41 0.28
N LEU A 80 -4.30 -1.09 1.27
CA LEU A 80 -3.85 -0.53 2.54
C LEU A 80 -2.83 -1.44 3.25
N ALA A 81 -3.09 -2.74 3.31
CA ALA A 81 -2.18 -3.73 3.88
C ALA A 81 -0.81 -3.77 3.17
N LEU A 82 -0.78 -3.57 1.85
CA LEU A 82 0.46 -3.49 1.08
C LEU A 82 1.25 -2.20 1.40
N TRP A 83 0.54 -1.09 1.59
CA TRP A 83 1.15 0.22 1.82
C TRP A 83 1.45 0.53 3.30
N GLU A 84 0.90 -0.24 4.23
CA GLU A 84 1.03 -0.04 5.68
C GLU A 84 2.49 0.09 6.16
N PRO A 85 3.45 -0.74 5.71
CA PRO A 85 4.85 -0.60 6.08
C PRO A 85 5.45 0.75 5.71
N PHE A 86 5.14 1.26 4.51
CA PHE A 86 5.65 2.55 4.02
C PHE A 86 5.06 3.72 4.81
N TYR A 87 3.80 3.60 5.22
CA TYR A 87 3.16 4.61 6.05
C TYR A 87 3.66 4.58 7.51
N ALA A 88 3.94 3.40 8.05
CA ALA A 88 4.54 3.27 9.37
C ALA A 88 5.95 3.87 9.39
N GLU A 89 6.75 3.64 8.34
CA GLU A 89 8.07 4.22 8.21
C GLU A 89 8.05 5.74 8.02
N GLY A 90 7.11 6.25 7.22
CA GLY A 90 6.88 7.69 7.09
C GLY A 90 6.46 8.36 8.40
N ARG A 91 5.65 7.70 9.23
CA ARG A 91 5.27 8.21 10.56
C ARG A 91 6.45 8.22 11.54
N LYS A 92 7.23 7.13 11.59
CA LYS A 92 8.46 7.05 12.39
C LYS A 92 9.42 8.19 12.04
N LYS A 93 9.59 8.53 10.77
CA LYS A 93 10.43 9.66 10.34
C LYS A 93 9.88 11.02 10.74
N LYS A 94 8.55 11.20 10.80
CA LYS A 94 7.93 12.48 11.23
C LYS A 94 7.97 12.68 12.75
N GLU A 95 7.89 11.58 13.51
CA GLU A 95 7.92 11.59 14.98
C GLU A 95 9.35 11.53 15.53
N ALA A 96 10.31 11.08 14.72
CA ALA A 96 11.72 11.03 15.09
C ALA A 96 12.30 12.43 15.33
N GLY A 97 12.97 12.59 16.48
CA GLY A 97 13.74 13.79 16.77
C GLY A 97 14.92 13.97 15.80
N PRO A 98 15.57 15.16 15.77
CA PRO A 98 16.65 15.46 14.83
C PRO A 98 17.84 14.47 14.88
N ALA A 99 18.14 13.91 16.06
CA ALA A 99 19.19 12.92 16.24
C ALA A 99 18.82 11.55 15.66
N GLU A 100 17.55 11.16 15.78
CA GLU A 100 17.01 9.89 15.32
C GLU A 100 16.80 9.89 13.80
N LEU A 101 16.45 11.05 13.22
CA LEU A 101 16.46 11.26 11.78
C LEU A 101 17.87 11.14 11.17
N ARG A 102 18.90 11.65 11.85
CA ARG A 102 20.29 11.50 11.40
C ARG A 102 20.74 10.05 11.42
N SER A 103 20.40 9.29 12.47
CA SER A 103 20.77 7.87 12.56
C SER A 103 20.04 7.00 11.54
N ILE A 104 18.76 7.27 11.24
CA ILE A 104 18.01 6.61 10.15
C ILE A 104 18.71 6.88 8.80
N ARG A 105 19.08 8.14 8.52
CA ARG A 105 19.76 8.52 7.26
C ARG A 105 21.13 7.86 7.11
N ILE A 106 21.89 7.73 8.20
CA ILE A 106 23.19 7.03 8.19
C ILE A 106 22.99 5.53 7.92
N ARG A 107 21.98 4.91 8.54
CA ARG A 107 21.63 3.50 8.29
C ARG A 107 21.20 3.25 6.84
N GLU A 108 20.38 4.12 6.27
CA GLU A 108 19.95 4.02 4.87
C GLU A 108 21.14 4.16 3.91
N ALA A 109 22.06 5.11 4.18
CA ALA A 109 23.28 5.27 3.41
C ALA A 109 24.21 4.05 3.51
N SER A 110 24.24 3.38 4.68
CA SER A 110 25.02 2.14 4.86
C SER A 110 24.35 0.89 4.27
N ALA A 111 23.02 0.93 4.08
CA ALA A 111 22.24 -0.18 3.53
C ALA A 111 22.13 -0.14 2.00
N GLN A 112 22.54 0.95 1.34
CA GLN A 112 22.77 0.92 -0.09
C GLN A 112 23.92 -0.05 -0.37
N PRO A 113 23.71 -1.13 -1.16
CA PRO A 113 24.83 -1.92 -1.62
C PRO A 113 25.72 -1.01 -2.43
N SER A 114 27.02 -1.03 -2.12
CA SER A 114 28.10 -0.40 -2.87
C SER A 114 28.22 -1.03 -4.26
N GLY A 115 27.18 -0.85 -5.08
CA GLY A 115 27.11 -1.27 -6.45
C GLY A 115 27.97 -0.36 -7.31
N THR A 116 29.20 -0.82 -7.54
CA THR A 116 30.06 -0.52 -8.69
C THR A 116 30.32 0.96 -8.97
N ARG A 117 31.43 1.44 -8.41
CA ARG A 117 32.15 2.63 -8.86
C ARG A 117 32.56 2.39 -10.33
N ARG A 118 31.71 2.75 -11.30
CA ARG A 118 32.13 2.87 -12.71
C ARG A 118 33.07 4.06 -12.81
N SER A 119 34.35 3.76 -12.67
CA SER A 119 35.41 4.60 -13.21
C SER A 119 35.37 4.43 -14.72
N ASP A 120 34.69 5.33 -15.42
CA ASP A 120 34.97 5.57 -16.83
C ASP A 120 35.58 6.97 -16.93
N ARG A 121 36.88 7.02 -16.66
CA ARG A 121 37.74 8.10 -17.17
C ARG A 121 37.54 8.12 -18.67
N VAL A 122 36.83 9.13 -19.16
CA VAL A 122 36.82 9.50 -20.58
C VAL A 122 38.28 9.64 -21.04
N PRO A 123 38.77 8.86 -22.02
CA PRO A 123 40.07 9.09 -22.59
C PRO A 123 40.04 10.43 -23.34
N LYS A 124 40.96 11.32 -22.96
CA LYS A 124 41.20 12.60 -23.63
C LYS A 124 41.57 12.34 -25.10
N PRO A 125 41.00 13.05 -26.09
CA PRO A 125 41.40 12.86 -27.49
C PRO A 125 42.81 13.43 -27.68
N THR A 126 43.77 12.58 -28.00
CA THR A 126 45.12 13.01 -28.40
C THR A 126 45.05 13.54 -29.84
N LYS A 127 45.45 14.79 -30.04
CA LYS A 127 45.62 15.40 -31.37
C LYS A 127 46.64 14.59 -32.18
N ARG A 128 46.30 14.24 -33.43
CA ARG A 128 47.28 13.76 -34.43
C ARG A 128 48.21 14.92 -34.80
N PRO A 129 49.53 14.69 -34.94
CA PRO A 129 50.37 15.61 -35.67
C PRO A 129 50.21 15.31 -37.16
N ASP A 130 49.62 16.24 -37.90
CA ASP A 130 49.73 16.24 -39.36
C ASP A 130 51.16 16.63 -39.70
N GLY A 131 51.95 15.62 -40.06
CA GLY A 131 53.25 15.78 -40.67
C GLY A 131 53.07 16.33 -42.07
N THR A 132 53.64 17.50 -42.30
CA THR A 132 54.05 17.98 -43.62
C THR A 132 55.07 17.02 -44.22
N SER A 133 54.77 16.48 -45.40
CA SER A 133 55.66 16.38 -46.58
C SER A 133 54.88 15.81 -47.75
#